data_AF-A0AAF0HDF2-F1
#
_entry.id   AF-A0AAF0HDF2-F1
#
_cell.length_a   1.000
_cell.length_b   1.000
_cell.length_c   1.000
_cell.angle_alpha   90.00
_cell.angle_beta   90.00
_cell.angle_gamma   90.00
#
_symmetry.space_group_name_H-M   'P 1'
#
loop_
_entity.id
_entity.type
_entity.pdbx_description
1 polymer ?
#
loop_
_entity_poly.entity_id
_entity_poly.type
_entity_poly.pdbx_seq_one_letter_code
_entity_poly.pdbx_strand_id
1 'polypeptide(L)'
;MKLSAPIFKLKHRAKTIARDTNIPLNEALNLVARNEGFPSWSALSSHVARLSLSAKLLTILKNGDLLLLAGRPGEGKTTLALQLLLEAAREGRRAALFTLEYTSDEARRHLRALSKEDVKVAEAVEIATSNDISADYIVANLSNAMSGTVAVIDYLQLLDQQRTKPTLDHQVKQLAEFAKKSGITFGFISQVDRTFDDTTKKIPDVSDIRLPNQLDLKLFNKACFVHDGEAQLHTLT
;
A
#
# COMPACT_ATOMS: atom_id res chain seq x y z
N MET A 1 3.13 15.50 3.62
CA MET A 1 4.14 16.50 4.03
C MET A 1 5.44 16.29 3.27
N LYS A 2 6.05 17.35 2.73
CA LYS A 2 7.40 17.30 2.17
C LYS A 2 8.37 17.62 3.31
N LEU A 3 9.35 16.75 3.52
CA LEU A 3 10.38 17.02 4.53
C LEU A 3 11.15 18.28 4.13
N SER A 4 11.47 19.13 5.09
CA SER A 4 12.27 20.35 4.88
C SER A 4 13.67 20.03 4.37
N ALA A 5 14.17 18.82 4.66
CA ALA A 5 15.42 18.29 4.16
C ALA A 5 15.38 16.76 4.04
N PRO A 6 16.29 16.12 3.27
CA PRO A 6 16.45 14.67 3.27
C PRO A 6 16.65 14.10 4.69
N ILE A 7 16.15 12.88 4.94
CA ILE A 7 16.16 12.25 6.27
C ILE A 7 17.56 12.19 6.90
N PHE A 8 18.62 12.01 6.11
CA PHE A 8 20.00 12.01 6.62
C PHE A 8 20.44 13.40 7.11
N LYS A 9 20.02 14.49 6.45
CA LYS A 9 20.28 15.87 6.91
C LYS A 9 19.51 16.17 8.18
N LEU A 10 18.26 15.69 8.29
CA LEU A 10 17.46 15.81 9.51
C LEU A 10 18.07 15.06 10.68
N LYS A 11 18.58 13.85 10.46
CA LYS A 11 19.28 13.06 11.47
C LYS A 11 20.57 13.76 11.92
N HIS A 12 21.29 14.39 11.00
CA HIS A 12 22.45 15.21 11.32
C HIS A 12 22.06 16.42 12.18
N ARG A 13 20.99 17.14 11.82
CA ARG A 13 20.46 18.27 12.60
C ARG A 13 20.08 17.85 14.03
N ALA A 14 19.46 16.68 14.20
CA ALA A 14 19.14 16.14 15.52
C ALA A 14 20.40 15.87 16.36
N LYS A 15 21.49 15.38 15.75
CA LYS A 15 22.78 15.20 16.45
C LYS A 15 23.39 16.53 16.90
N THR A 16 23.26 17.58 16.08
CA THR A 16 23.68 18.94 16.45
C THR A 16 22.88 19.45 17.65
N ILE A 17 21.54 19.36 17.59
CA ILE A 17 20.66 19.76 18.71
C ILE A 17 21.01 19.02 19.99
N ALA A 18 21.16 17.68 19.93
CA ALA A 18 21.51 16.88 21.11
C ALA A 18 22.81 17.34 21.78
N ARG A 19 23.80 17.77 20.99
CA ARG A 19 25.08 18.29 21.50
C ARG A 19 24.93 19.70 22.07
N ASP A 20 24.27 20.59 21.35
CA ASP A 20 24.19 22.01 21.69
C ASP A 20 23.28 22.27 22.90
N THR A 21 22.22 21.49 23.06
CA THR A 21 21.23 21.64 24.14
C THR A 21 21.35 20.58 25.24
N ASN A 22 22.36 19.70 25.16
CA ASN A 22 22.62 18.63 26.12
C ASN A 22 21.39 17.74 26.42
N ILE A 23 20.65 17.34 25.39
CA ILE A 23 19.51 16.42 25.50
C ILE A 23 19.83 15.07 24.87
N PRO A 24 19.18 13.97 25.31
CA PRO A 24 19.30 12.66 24.66
C PRO A 24 18.99 12.70 23.15
N LEU A 25 19.73 11.92 22.36
CA LEU A 25 19.57 11.91 20.89
C LEU A 25 18.16 11.51 20.46
N ASN A 26 17.51 10.56 21.13
CA ASN A 26 16.13 10.16 20.84
C ASN A 26 15.13 11.31 21.01
N GLU A 27 15.33 12.16 22.01
CA GLU A 27 14.53 13.36 22.23
C GLU A 27 14.78 14.41 21.15
N ALA A 28 16.05 14.67 20.81
CA ALA A 28 16.39 15.57 19.70
C ALA A 28 15.82 15.09 18.35
N LEU A 29 15.83 13.77 18.10
CA LEU A 29 15.22 13.17 16.92
C LEU A 29 13.70 13.38 16.90
N ASN A 30 13.03 13.19 18.03
CA ASN A 30 11.58 13.45 18.14
C ASN A 30 11.23 14.94 17.97
N LEU A 31 12.06 15.86 18.46
CA LEU A 31 11.89 17.29 18.24
C LEU A 31 11.99 17.65 16.75
N VAL A 32 13.01 17.13 16.05
CA VAL A 32 13.14 17.32 14.60
C VAL A 32 11.93 16.74 13.87
N ALA A 33 11.48 15.54 14.25
CA ALA A 33 10.31 14.93 13.63
C ALA A 33 9.02 15.74 13.81
N ARG A 34 8.79 16.31 15.00
CA ARG A 34 7.64 17.19 15.27
C ARG A 34 7.66 18.46 14.44
N ASN A 35 8.85 19.04 14.22
CA ASN A 35 9.01 20.19 13.31
C ASN A 35 8.69 19.84 11.85
N GLU A 36 8.87 18.58 11.46
CA GLU A 36 8.44 18.04 10.16
C GLU A 36 6.96 17.60 10.16
N GLY A 37 6.25 17.77 11.28
CA GLY A 37 4.84 17.40 11.46
C GLY A 37 4.56 15.95 11.81
N PHE A 38 5.57 15.19 12.22
CA PHE A 38 5.42 13.81 12.67
C PHE A 38 5.48 13.71 14.20
N PRO A 39 4.69 12.82 14.83
CA PRO A 39 4.65 12.71 16.29
C PRO A 39 5.98 12.22 16.90
N SER A 40 6.74 11.42 16.14
CA SER A 40 8.01 10.84 16.55
C SER A 40 8.95 10.62 15.35
N TRP A 41 10.23 10.41 15.63
CA TRP A 41 11.21 10.06 14.60
C TRP A 41 10.92 8.71 13.95
N SER A 42 10.41 7.73 14.71
CA SER A 42 10.01 6.44 14.15
C SER A 42 8.88 6.60 13.13
N ALA A 43 7.87 7.43 13.42
CA ALA A 43 6.78 7.71 12.48
C ALA A 43 7.28 8.39 11.19
N LEU A 44 8.19 9.37 11.32
CA LEU A 44 8.83 10.03 10.17
C LEU A 44 9.65 9.02 9.34
N SER A 45 10.52 8.26 10.00
CA SER A 45 11.41 7.29 9.34
C SER A 45 10.61 6.23 8.60
N SER A 46 9.57 5.69 9.23
CA SER A 46 8.66 4.72 8.60
C SER A 46 7.89 5.33 7.41
N HIS A 47 7.45 6.58 7.51
CA HIS A 47 6.81 7.27 6.39
C HIS A 47 7.75 7.41 5.18
N VAL A 48 9.00 7.82 5.40
CA VAL A 48 10.02 7.94 4.33
C VAL A 48 10.36 6.58 3.74
N ALA A 49 10.52 5.56 4.57
CA ALA A 49 10.78 4.20 4.12
C ALA A 49 9.67 3.69 3.19
N ARG A 50 8.39 3.92 3.55
CA ARG A 50 7.25 3.55 2.70
C ARG A 50 7.21 4.27 1.36
N LEU A 51 7.53 5.56 1.31
CA LEU A 51 7.66 6.29 0.04
C LEU A 51 8.76 5.70 -0.86
N SER A 52 9.91 5.33 -0.29
CA SER A 52 10.96 4.67 -1.06
C SER A 52 10.56 3.27 -1.51
N LEU A 53 9.72 2.60 -0.73
CA LEU A 53 9.22 1.26 -1.00
C LEU A 53 8.18 1.26 -2.12
N SER A 54 7.22 2.19 -2.16
CA SER A 54 6.20 2.24 -3.23
C SER A 54 6.84 2.40 -4.61
N ALA A 55 7.83 3.28 -4.73
CA ALA A 55 8.60 3.43 -5.97
C ALA A 55 9.36 2.14 -6.31
N LYS A 56 10.04 1.53 -5.33
CA LYS A 56 10.72 0.24 -5.54
C LYS A 56 9.75 -0.87 -5.95
N LEU A 57 8.58 -0.96 -5.33
CA LEU A 57 7.52 -1.92 -5.67
C LEU A 57 7.05 -1.71 -7.11
N LEU A 58 6.83 -0.48 -7.54
CA LEU A 58 6.41 -0.21 -8.91
C LEU A 58 7.45 -0.70 -9.94
N THR A 59 8.74 -0.51 -9.66
CA THR A 59 9.83 -0.88 -10.59
C THR A 59 10.02 -2.39 -10.78
N ILE A 60 9.68 -3.20 -9.77
CA ILE A 60 9.84 -4.66 -9.82
C ILE A 60 8.60 -5.38 -10.36
N LEU A 61 7.46 -4.70 -10.41
CA LEU A 61 6.20 -5.24 -10.88
C LEU A 61 6.19 -5.25 -12.39
N LYS A 62 5.83 -6.39 -12.95
CA LYS A 62 5.62 -6.55 -14.39
C LYS A 62 4.14 -6.33 -14.71
N ASN A 63 3.88 -6.00 -15.98
CA ASN A 63 2.51 -5.91 -16.49
C ASN A 63 1.83 -7.28 -16.34
N GLY A 64 0.64 -7.29 -15.73
CA GLY A 64 -0.09 -8.52 -15.43
C GLY A 64 0.26 -9.18 -14.09
N ASP A 65 1.20 -8.62 -13.31
CA ASP A 65 1.52 -9.14 -11.98
C ASP A 65 0.37 -8.91 -10.98
N LEU A 66 0.23 -9.87 -10.06
CA LEU A 66 -0.59 -9.75 -8.87
C LEU A 66 0.33 -9.52 -7.65
N LEU A 67 0.12 -8.41 -6.96
CA LEU A 67 0.81 -8.00 -5.74
C LEU A 67 -0.11 -8.17 -4.54
N LEU A 68 0.39 -8.82 -3.50
CA LEU A 68 -0.26 -8.91 -2.19
C LEU A 68 0.38 -7.91 -1.21
N LEU A 69 -0.39 -7.00 -0.64
CA LEU A 69 0.04 -6.04 0.37
C LEU A 69 -0.57 -6.43 1.72
N ALA A 70 0.23 -7.03 2.59
CA ALA A 70 -0.24 -7.62 3.84
C ALA A 70 0.31 -6.90 5.08
N GLY A 71 -0.51 -6.77 6.13
CA GLY A 71 -0.10 -6.25 7.44
C GLY A 71 -1.25 -6.17 8.43
N ARG A 72 -0.97 -6.05 9.73
CA ARG A 72 -1.99 -5.88 10.76
C ARG A 72 -2.74 -4.53 10.62
N PRO A 73 -3.93 -4.39 11.22
CA PRO A 73 -4.62 -3.10 11.28
C PRO A 73 -3.71 -1.98 11.78
N GLY A 74 -3.73 -0.82 11.14
CA GLY A 74 -2.91 0.34 11.50
C GLY A 74 -1.45 0.33 11.00
N GLU A 75 -0.94 -0.75 10.41
CA GLU A 75 0.48 -0.82 10.01
C GLU A 75 0.81 -0.10 8.68
N GLY A 76 -0.20 0.50 8.03
CA GLY A 76 0.01 1.37 6.87
C GLY A 76 -0.02 0.67 5.51
N LYS A 77 -0.60 -0.52 5.42
CA LYS A 77 -0.87 -1.23 4.15
C LYS A 77 -1.65 -0.39 3.13
N THR A 78 -2.74 0.25 3.54
CA THR A 78 -3.52 1.16 2.68
C THR A 78 -2.71 2.38 2.27
N THR A 79 -1.92 2.95 3.19
CA THR A 79 -1.01 4.06 2.86
C THR A 79 0.00 3.66 1.78
N LEU A 80 0.61 2.48 1.89
CA LEU A 80 1.55 1.97 0.90
C LEU A 80 0.89 1.74 -0.46
N ALA A 81 -0.34 1.22 -0.47
CA ALA A 81 -1.10 0.97 -1.69
C ALA A 81 -1.50 2.29 -2.40
N LEU A 82 -1.96 3.30 -1.66
CA LEU A 82 -2.23 4.62 -2.22
C LEU A 82 -0.96 5.28 -2.75
N GLN A 83 0.18 5.12 -2.07
CA GLN A 83 1.47 5.59 -2.56
C GLN A 83 1.87 4.90 -3.87
N LEU A 84 1.64 3.59 -4.00
CA LEU A 84 1.88 2.85 -5.25
C LEU A 84 1.05 3.41 -6.42
N LEU A 85 -0.24 3.71 -6.19
CA LEU A 85 -1.10 4.34 -7.20
C LEU A 85 -0.60 5.74 -7.58
N LEU A 86 -0.16 6.53 -6.61
CA LEU A 86 0.40 7.87 -6.87
C LEU A 86 1.70 7.79 -7.68
N GLU A 87 2.58 6.82 -7.40
CA GLU A 87 3.79 6.62 -8.23
C GLU A 87 3.41 6.20 -9.66
N ALA A 88 2.44 5.30 -9.84
CA ALA A 88 1.96 4.90 -11.16
C ALA A 88 1.39 6.10 -11.93
N ALA A 89 0.57 6.92 -11.28
CA ALA A 89 0.02 8.14 -11.87
C ALA A 89 1.11 9.16 -12.24
N ARG A 90 2.20 9.27 -11.46
CA ARG A 90 3.37 10.12 -11.81
C ARG A 90 4.11 9.63 -13.05
N GLU A 91 4.13 8.31 -13.28
CA GLU A 91 4.66 7.71 -14.52
C GLU A 91 3.70 7.86 -15.72
N GLY A 92 2.56 8.55 -15.54
CA GLY A 92 1.54 8.70 -16.58
C GLY A 92 0.72 7.41 -16.81
N ARG A 93 0.82 6.43 -15.92
CA ARG A 93 0.06 5.18 -15.98
C ARG A 93 -1.32 5.43 -15.38
N ARG A 94 -2.35 4.83 -15.98
CA ARG A 94 -3.70 4.83 -15.38
C ARG A 94 -3.63 4.12 -14.02
N ALA A 95 -4.18 4.76 -12.99
CA ALA A 95 -4.16 4.28 -11.62
C ALA A 95 -5.59 4.26 -11.06
N ALA A 96 -6.02 3.14 -10.49
CA ALA A 96 -7.38 2.99 -9.97
C ALA A 96 -7.39 2.36 -8.57
N LEU A 97 -8.21 2.91 -7.68
CA LEU A 97 -8.52 2.35 -6.38
C LEU A 97 -9.96 1.82 -6.38
N PHE A 98 -10.12 0.54 -6.07
CA PHE A 98 -11.39 -0.08 -5.76
C PHE A 98 -11.42 -0.30 -4.25
N THR A 99 -12.33 0.38 -3.55
CA THR A 99 -12.40 0.27 -2.09
C THR A 99 -13.82 0.10 -1.58
N LEU A 100 -13.97 -0.84 -0.65
CA LEU A 100 -15.17 -1.07 0.15
C LEU A 100 -15.04 -0.50 1.58
N GLU A 101 -13.84 -0.06 1.96
CA GLU A 101 -13.53 0.44 3.31
C GLU A 101 -13.65 1.97 3.40
N TYR A 102 -13.36 2.69 2.31
CA TYR A 102 -13.45 4.15 2.25
C TYR A 102 -14.58 4.63 1.36
N THR A 103 -15.15 5.77 1.72
CA THR A 103 -15.89 6.62 0.79
C THR A 103 -14.96 7.28 -0.22
N SER A 104 -15.51 7.74 -1.35
CA SER A 104 -14.71 8.44 -2.37
C SER A 104 -14.01 9.68 -1.80
N ASP A 105 -14.67 10.43 -0.91
CA ASP A 105 -14.13 11.62 -0.27
C ASP A 105 -13.00 11.29 0.73
N GLU A 106 -13.12 10.20 1.49
CA GLU A 106 -12.04 9.72 2.36
C GLU A 106 -10.82 9.30 1.57
N ALA A 107 -11.01 8.45 0.56
CA ALA A 107 -9.94 8.01 -0.33
C ALA A 107 -9.25 9.20 -1.02
N ARG A 108 -10.03 10.17 -1.53
CA ARG A 108 -9.50 11.40 -2.15
C ARG A 108 -8.70 12.24 -1.16
N ARG A 109 -9.18 12.42 0.07
CA ARG A 109 -8.44 13.14 1.13
C ARG A 109 -7.11 12.47 1.44
N HIS A 110 -7.09 11.14 1.57
CA HIS A 110 -5.85 10.38 1.80
C HIS A 110 -4.87 10.52 0.64
N LEU A 111 -5.34 10.39 -0.61
CA LEU A 111 -4.53 10.60 -1.81
C LEU A 111 -3.91 12.00 -1.86
N ARG A 112 -4.69 13.05 -1.61
CA ARG A 112 -4.19 14.44 -1.57
C ARG A 112 -3.14 14.64 -0.46
N ALA A 113 -3.38 14.08 0.72
CA ALA A 113 -2.43 14.18 1.83
C ALA A 113 -1.06 13.52 1.48
N LEU A 114 -1.09 12.45 0.69
CA LEU A 114 0.08 11.69 0.25
C LEU A 114 0.74 12.26 -1.02
N SER A 115 -0.02 12.86 -1.93
CA SER A 115 0.48 13.43 -3.19
C SER A 115 1.26 14.73 -3.01
N LYS A 116 1.16 15.34 -1.82
CA LYS A 116 1.83 16.60 -1.43
C LYS A 116 1.30 17.77 -2.27
N GLU A 117 2.18 18.43 -3.04
CA GLU A 117 1.87 19.59 -3.88
C GLU A 117 1.30 19.18 -5.24
N ASP A 118 1.47 17.91 -5.63
CA ASP A 118 0.96 17.42 -6.90
C ASP A 118 -0.49 16.96 -6.75
N VAL A 119 -1.37 17.95 -6.65
CA VAL A 119 -2.82 17.72 -6.59
C VAL A 119 -3.28 17.01 -7.86
N LYS A 120 -2.71 17.33 -9.02
CA LYS A 120 -3.08 16.72 -10.31
C LYS A 120 -2.89 15.20 -10.29
N VAL A 121 -1.79 14.72 -9.71
CA VAL A 121 -1.54 13.27 -9.56
C VAL A 121 -2.59 12.62 -8.64
N ALA A 122 -2.98 13.27 -7.55
CA ALA A 122 -4.06 12.73 -6.70
C ALA A 122 -5.42 12.69 -7.42
N GLU A 123 -5.72 13.70 -8.24
CA GLU A 123 -6.97 13.72 -9.02
C GLU A 123 -6.96 12.73 -10.19
N ALA A 124 -5.79 12.35 -10.69
CA ALA A 124 -5.62 11.36 -11.76
C ALA A 124 -5.86 9.92 -11.29
N VAL A 125 -5.81 9.65 -9.98
CA VAL A 125 -6.17 8.34 -9.44
C VAL A 125 -7.69 8.19 -9.45
N GLU A 126 -8.18 7.24 -10.23
CA GLU A 126 -9.58 6.88 -10.29
C GLU A 126 -10.01 6.18 -8.99
N ILE A 127 -11.20 6.49 -8.48
CA ILE A 127 -11.72 5.92 -7.24
C ILE A 127 -13.09 5.32 -7.52
N ALA A 128 -13.23 4.03 -7.27
CA ALA A 128 -14.47 3.29 -7.35
C ALA A 128 -14.89 2.84 -5.95
N THR A 129 -16.01 3.38 -5.48
CA THR A 129 -16.67 3.01 -4.22
C THR A 129 -18.09 2.58 -4.54
N SER A 130 -18.32 1.27 -4.61
CA SER A 130 -19.65 0.69 -4.84
C SER A 130 -19.79 -0.57 -4.02
N ASN A 131 -20.99 -0.80 -3.48
CA ASN A 131 -21.31 -2.08 -2.85
C ASN A 131 -21.26 -3.24 -3.86
N ASP A 132 -21.28 -2.97 -5.16
CA ASP A 132 -21.24 -3.97 -6.23
C ASP A 132 -19.81 -4.38 -6.63
N ILE A 133 -18.76 -3.86 -5.98
CA ILE A 133 -17.37 -4.23 -6.29
C ILE A 133 -17.19 -5.76 -6.20
N SER A 134 -16.89 -6.36 -7.34
CA SER A 134 -16.60 -7.77 -7.59
C SER A 134 -15.56 -7.87 -8.70
N ALA A 135 -15.04 -9.07 -8.97
CA ALA A 135 -14.17 -9.28 -10.13
C ALA A 135 -14.82 -8.80 -11.44
N ASP A 136 -16.10 -9.11 -11.68
CA ASP A 136 -16.82 -8.67 -12.88
C ASP A 136 -16.92 -7.13 -12.97
N TYR A 137 -17.24 -6.49 -11.85
CA TYR A 137 -17.32 -5.03 -11.79
C TYR A 137 -15.96 -4.38 -12.10
N ILE A 138 -14.89 -4.91 -11.52
CA ILE A 138 -13.52 -4.41 -11.74
C ILE A 138 -13.11 -4.60 -13.20
N VAL A 139 -13.34 -5.79 -13.76
CA VAL A 139 -13.06 -6.11 -15.17
C VAL A 139 -13.83 -5.18 -16.10
N ALA A 140 -15.11 -4.91 -15.84
CA ALA A 140 -15.91 -3.99 -16.63
C ALA A 140 -15.35 -2.56 -16.61
N ASN A 141 -15.00 -2.04 -15.42
CA ASN A 141 -14.41 -0.70 -15.25
C ASN A 141 -13.03 -0.54 -15.92
N LEU A 142 -12.30 -1.65 -16.06
CA LEU A 142 -10.96 -1.67 -16.62
C LEU A 142 -10.89 -2.26 -18.04
N SER A 143 -12.03 -2.56 -18.67
CA SER A 143 -12.12 -3.21 -19.98
C SER A 143 -11.35 -2.47 -21.09
N ASN A 144 -11.32 -1.14 -21.04
CA ASN A 144 -10.61 -0.28 -21.99
C ASN A 144 -9.25 0.23 -21.47
N ALA A 145 -8.75 -0.33 -20.36
CA ALA A 145 -7.47 0.06 -19.80
C ALA A 145 -6.31 -0.41 -20.69
N MET A 146 -5.26 0.40 -20.79
CA MET A 146 -4.04 0.02 -21.49
C MET A 146 -3.16 -0.87 -20.60
N SER A 147 -2.34 -1.71 -21.24
CA SER A 147 -1.27 -2.45 -20.57
C SER A 147 -0.39 -1.49 -19.76
N GLY A 148 -0.02 -1.90 -18.54
CA GLY A 148 0.68 -1.05 -17.59
C GLY A 148 -0.23 -0.25 -16.65
N THR A 149 -1.56 -0.30 -16.79
CA THR A 149 -2.47 0.22 -15.75
C THR A 149 -2.21 -0.47 -14.41
N VAL A 150 -2.30 0.27 -13.31
CA VAL A 150 -2.16 -0.26 -11.95
C VAL A 150 -3.48 -0.07 -11.20
N ALA A 151 -4.03 -1.15 -10.66
CA ALA A 151 -5.26 -1.11 -9.87
C ALA A 151 -5.03 -1.70 -8.47
N VAL A 152 -5.51 -1.03 -7.44
CA VAL A 152 -5.50 -1.53 -6.06
C VAL A 152 -6.91 -1.89 -5.62
N ILE A 153 -7.04 -3.02 -4.94
CA ILE A 153 -8.28 -3.54 -4.39
C ILE A 153 -8.15 -3.60 -2.87
N ASP A 154 -8.95 -2.77 -2.20
CA ASP A 154 -9.02 -2.63 -0.74
C ASP A 154 -10.42 -3.06 -0.27
N TYR A 155 -10.61 -4.23 0.32
CA TYR A 155 -9.71 -5.16 0.98
C TYR A 155 -10.17 -6.58 0.60
N LEU A 156 -9.26 -7.55 0.34
CA LEU A 156 -9.61 -8.87 -0.21
C LEU A 156 -10.78 -9.56 0.52
N GLN A 157 -10.82 -9.43 1.84
CA GLN A 157 -11.79 -10.10 2.71
C GLN A 157 -13.16 -9.43 2.66
N LEU A 158 -13.27 -8.19 2.19
CA LEU A 158 -14.57 -7.52 1.98
C LEU A 158 -15.26 -8.05 0.71
N LEU A 159 -14.51 -8.56 -0.28
CA LEU A 159 -15.08 -9.19 -1.47
C LEU A 159 -15.86 -10.48 -1.16
N ASP A 160 -15.56 -11.11 -0.01
CA ASP A 160 -16.13 -12.38 0.44
C ASP A 160 -17.39 -12.21 1.31
N GLN A 161 -17.70 -10.98 1.75
CA GLN A 161 -18.81 -10.74 2.69
C GLN A 161 -20.20 -10.78 2.04
N GLN A 162 -20.28 -10.68 0.72
CA GLN A 162 -21.55 -10.71 0.02
C GLN A 162 -21.84 -12.10 -0.51
N ARG A 163 -22.70 -12.84 0.20
CA ARG A 163 -23.07 -14.23 -0.10
C ARG A 163 -23.68 -14.45 -1.50
N THR A 164 -24.11 -13.38 -2.16
CA THR A 164 -24.62 -13.40 -3.54
C THR A 164 -23.52 -13.34 -4.61
N LYS A 165 -22.29 -12.96 -4.24
CA LYS A 165 -21.16 -12.85 -5.16
C LYS A 165 -20.37 -14.16 -5.24
N PRO A 166 -19.60 -14.36 -6.33
CA PRO A 166 -18.70 -15.52 -6.45
C PRO A 166 -17.70 -15.59 -5.29
N THR A 167 -17.20 -16.79 -5.00
CA THR A 167 -16.20 -16.99 -3.94
C THR A 167 -14.94 -16.18 -4.17
N LEU A 168 -14.23 -15.82 -3.09
CA LEU A 168 -12.98 -15.05 -3.18
C LEU A 168 -11.97 -15.68 -4.15
N ASP A 169 -11.80 -17.01 -4.10
CA ASP A 169 -10.91 -17.75 -5.01
C ASP A 169 -11.29 -17.59 -6.48
N HIS A 170 -12.58 -17.70 -6.81
CA HIS A 170 -13.07 -17.49 -8.17
C HIS A 170 -12.80 -16.06 -8.64
N GLN A 171 -13.09 -15.07 -7.79
CA GLN A 171 -12.86 -13.66 -8.10
C GLN A 171 -11.37 -13.36 -8.33
N VAL A 172 -10.48 -13.87 -7.48
CA VAL A 172 -9.03 -13.65 -7.64
C VAL A 172 -8.48 -14.39 -8.86
N LYS A 173 -8.96 -15.60 -9.18
CA LYS A 173 -8.59 -16.31 -10.42
C LYS A 173 -8.99 -15.54 -11.68
N GLN A 174 -10.22 -15.03 -11.71
CA GLN A 174 -10.70 -14.21 -12.81
C GLN A 174 -9.85 -12.94 -12.99
N LEU A 175 -9.51 -12.26 -11.89
CA LEU A 175 -8.63 -11.09 -11.93
C LEU A 175 -7.21 -11.46 -12.37
N ALA A 176 -6.69 -12.63 -11.96
CA ALA A 176 -5.39 -13.14 -12.39
C ALA A 176 -5.33 -13.41 -13.91
N GLU A 177 -6.36 -14.02 -14.46
CA GLU A 177 -6.49 -14.24 -15.91
C GLU A 177 -6.61 -12.91 -16.66
N PHE A 178 -7.43 -12.00 -16.15
CA PHE A 178 -7.61 -10.68 -16.73
C PHE A 178 -6.30 -9.87 -16.71
N ALA A 179 -5.55 -9.91 -15.62
CA ALA A 179 -4.24 -9.28 -15.48
C ALA A 179 -3.26 -9.77 -16.55
N LYS A 180 -3.13 -11.09 -16.71
CA LYS A 180 -2.26 -11.71 -17.72
C LYS A 180 -2.63 -11.31 -19.14
N LYS A 181 -3.93 -11.23 -19.45
CA LYS A 181 -4.44 -10.88 -20.79
C LYS A 181 -4.30 -9.39 -21.11
N SER A 182 -4.61 -8.52 -20.16
CA SER A 182 -4.66 -7.06 -20.36
C SER A 182 -3.33 -6.37 -20.08
N GLY A 183 -2.44 -7.00 -19.31
CA GLY A 183 -1.22 -6.38 -18.79
C GLY A 183 -1.47 -5.40 -17.65
N ILE A 184 -2.66 -5.43 -17.02
CA ILE A 184 -2.97 -4.64 -15.83
C ILE A 184 -2.33 -5.30 -14.61
N THR A 185 -1.65 -4.52 -13.79
CA THR A 185 -1.08 -4.98 -12.53
C THR A 185 -2.08 -4.72 -11.40
N PHE A 186 -2.39 -5.75 -10.61
CA PHE A 186 -3.30 -5.62 -9.47
C PHE A 186 -2.55 -5.69 -8.13
N GLY A 187 -2.83 -4.74 -7.23
CA GLY A 187 -2.43 -4.77 -5.83
C GLY A 187 -3.62 -5.11 -4.93
N PHE A 188 -3.46 -6.07 -4.03
CA PHE A 188 -4.51 -6.54 -3.13
C PHE A 188 -4.12 -6.29 -1.69
N ILE A 189 -4.95 -5.56 -0.95
CA ILE A 189 -4.70 -5.35 0.48
C ILE A 189 -5.25 -6.55 1.26
N SER A 190 -4.44 -7.09 2.17
CA SER A 190 -4.76 -8.22 3.05
C SER A 190 -4.25 -7.99 4.49
N GLN A 191 -4.91 -8.58 5.48
CA GLN A 191 -4.52 -8.51 6.90
C GLN A 191 -3.79 -9.79 7.23
N VAL A 192 -2.83 -9.60 8.10
CA VAL A 192 -2.16 -10.69 8.80
C VAL A 192 -3.07 -11.19 9.93
N ASP A 193 -3.03 -12.49 10.20
CA ASP A 193 -3.78 -13.09 11.29
C ASP A 193 -3.33 -12.52 12.65
N ARG A 194 -4.27 -12.42 13.58
CA ARG A 194 -3.99 -12.00 14.95
C ARG A 194 -3.09 -13.00 15.69
N THR A 195 -3.03 -14.26 15.24
CA THR A 195 -2.18 -15.31 15.82
C THR A 195 -0.70 -15.16 15.49
N PHE A 196 -0.33 -14.29 14.54
CA PHE A 196 1.07 -13.98 14.26
C PHE A 196 1.78 -13.53 15.56
N ASP A 197 2.96 -14.07 15.84
CA ASP A 197 3.71 -13.76 17.05
C ASP A 197 5.03 -13.06 16.69
N ASP A 198 5.07 -11.76 16.93
CA ASP A 198 6.20 -10.89 16.64
C ASP A 198 7.42 -11.15 17.54
N THR A 199 7.27 -11.94 18.61
CA THR A 199 8.38 -12.37 19.46
C THR A 199 9.21 -13.48 18.82
N THR A 200 8.58 -14.31 17.99
CA THR A 200 9.22 -15.45 17.31
C THR A 200 9.70 -15.09 15.91
N LYS A 201 8.99 -14.17 15.25
CA LYS A 201 9.23 -13.79 13.86
C LYS A 201 9.01 -12.31 13.67
N LYS A 202 10.06 -11.58 13.27
CA LYS A 202 10.02 -10.12 13.16
C LYS A 202 9.05 -9.58 12.11
N ILE A 203 8.83 -10.28 10.99
CA ILE A 203 7.97 -9.81 9.90
C ILE A 203 7.11 -10.97 9.43
N PRO A 204 5.80 -10.78 9.21
CA PRO A 204 4.92 -11.83 8.72
C PRO A 204 5.29 -12.26 7.30
N ASP A 205 4.87 -13.46 6.92
CA ASP A 205 4.94 -13.96 5.55
C ASP A 205 3.58 -14.48 5.07
N VAL A 206 3.60 -15.15 3.91
CA VAL A 206 2.41 -15.67 3.22
C VAL A 206 1.58 -16.61 4.10
N SER A 207 2.21 -17.35 5.02
CA SER A 207 1.53 -18.26 5.94
C SER A 207 0.74 -17.53 7.03
N ASP A 208 1.08 -16.27 7.31
CA ASP A 208 0.44 -15.46 8.35
C ASP A 208 -0.76 -14.67 7.80
N ILE A 209 -1.14 -14.86 6.53
CA ILE A 209 -2.24 -14.11 5.91
C ILE A 209 -3.58 -14.62 6.41
N ARG A 210 -4.43 -13.69 6.87
CA ARG A 210 -5.79 -14.00 7.30
C ARG A 210 -6.67 -14.30 6.09
N LEU A 211 -6.94 -15.57 5.84
CA LEU A 211 -7.84 -16.01 4.77
C LEU A 211 -9.23 -16.33 5.33
N PRO A 212 -10.30 -15.64 4.88
CA PRO A 212 -11.66 -15.95 5.29
C PRO A 212 -12.18 -17.24 4.67
N ASN A 213 -11.66 -17.60 3.49
CA ASN A 213 -11.98 -18.79 2.70
C ASN A 213 -10.70 -19.32 2.01
N GLN A 214 -10.74 -20.53 1.44
CA GLN A 214 -9.62 -21.07 0.65
C GLN A 214 -9.31 -20.12 -0.51
N LEU A 215 -8.07 -19.63 -0.57
CA LEU A 215 -7.54 -18.80 -1.66
C LEU A 215 -6.16 -19.35 -2.03
N ASP A 216 -5.96 -19.64 -3.31
CA ASP A 216 -4.62 -20.05 -3.78
C ASP A 216 -3.66 -18.85 -3.84
N LEU A 217 -2.79 -18.74 -2.83
CA LEU A 217 -1.79 -17.68 -2.74
C LEU A 217 -0.70 -17.78 -3.82
N LYS A 218 -0.62 -18.88 -4.57
CA LYS A 218 0.29 -19.01 -5.73
C LYS A 218 -0.13 -18.15 -6.92
N LEU A 219 -1.35 -17.60 -6.90
CA LEU A 219 -1.81 -16.65 -7.92
C LEU A 219 -1.06 -15.31 -7.85
N PHE A 220 -0.49 -14.97 -6.69
CA PHE A 220 0.26 -13.73 -6.50
C PHE A 220 1.71 -13.92 -6.91
N ASN A 221 2.25 -12.98 -7.68
CA ASN A 221 3.65 -13.01 -8.14
C ASN A 221 4.57 -12.30 -7.16
N LYS A 222 4.04 -11.34 -6.41
CA LYS A 222 4.76 -10.52 -5.42
C LYS A 222 3.95 -10.43 -4.15
N ALA A 223 4.63 -10.39 -3.01
CA ALA A 223 4.03 -10.04 -1.73
C ALA A 223 4.89 -9.03 -0.99
N CYS A 224 4.27 -8.03 -0.37
CA CYS A 224 4.91 -7.08 0.50
C CYS A 224 4.22 -7.13 1.87
N PHE A 225 4.98 -7.52 2.89
CA PHE A 225 4.52 -7.56 4.27
C PHE A 225 4.99 -6.32 4.99
N VAL A 226 4.09 -5.60 5.66
CA VAL A 226 4.39 -4.41 6.45
C VAL A 226 4.17 -4.76 7.91
N HIS A 227 5.14 -4.47 8.77
CA HIS A 227 5.06 -4.70 10.22
C HIS A 227 6.00 -3.74 10.97
N ASP A 228 5.50 -3.13 12.04
CA ASP A 228 6.22 -2.13 12.88
C ASP A 228 7.03 -1.07 12.08
N GLY A 229 6.45 -0.62 10.97
CA GLY A 229 7.07 0.39 10.11
C GLY A 229 8.23 -0.09 9.24
N GLU A 230 8.60 -1.37 9.33
CA GLU A 230 9.42 -2.10 8.37
C GLU A 230 8.53 -2.75 7.29
N ALA A 231 9.14 -3.11 6.18
CA ALA A 231 8.45 -3.83 5.13
C ALA A 231 9.39 -4.79 4.39
N GLN A 232 8.90 -5.99 4.12
CA GLN A 232 9.64 -7.04 3.44
C GLN A 232 8.93 -7.44 2.16
N LEU A 233 9.70 -7.45 1.08
CA LEU A 233 9.25 -7.82 -0.24
C LEU A 233 9.68 -9.25 -0.55
N HIS A 234 8.72 -10.04 -1.03
CA HIS A 234 8.91 -11.40 -1.49
C HIS A 234 8.50 -11.49 -2.96
N THR A 235 9.32 -12.16 -3.76
CA THR A 235 8.86 -12.70 -5.04
C THR A 235 8.33 -14.08 -4.77
N LEU A 236 7.07 -14.30 -5.14
CA LEU A 236 6.41 -15.59 -5.04
C LEU A 236 6.59 -16.31 -6.39
N THR A 237 6.97 -17.57 -6.32
CA THR A 237 7.23 -18.46 -7.48
C THR A 237 6.02 -19.31 -7.79
#